data_AF-A0A026VVD9-F1
#
_entry.id   AF-A0A026VVD9-F1
#
_cell.length_a   1.000
_cell.length_b   1.000
_cell.length_c   1.000
_cell.angle_alpha   90.00
_cell.angle_beta   90.00
_cell.angle_gamma   90.00
#
_symmetry.space_group_name_H-M   'P 1'
#
loop_
_entity.id
_entity.type
_entity.pdbx_description
1 polymer ?
#
loop_
_entity_poly.entity_id
_entity_poly.type
_entity_poly.pdbx_seq_one_letter_code
_entity_poly.pdbx_strand_id
1 'polypeptide(L)'
;MDTQFLYIHRIILVAVGLWPYHRTMLVHLQCSVFSITLISFIIFQLTTFLTTEWTVDFIVEILSISLFNVLCAILYNSFWINTHVVKRVLKNLQYICSDLKDENEIAILKRYGYIAKCITIGITLFAMCFFFIVTLLPILPRIFGIFFLVNESEPYRNIYIRTEYFVDEEKYFYFILLHLYAVQYIAGGTILATQTVMLGYFIHFCGLFNIASYRIEQAMRISDEVTNRMNTRQVDKKISHAVDIHRTTLKVIKFYLYNFEDTWFLLIVLVVICLSLHLFG
;
A
#
# COMPACT_ATOMS: atom_id res chain seq x y z
N MET A 1 19.23 4.04 15.60
CA MET A 1 17.96 3.54 15.03
C MET A 1 18.29 2.36 14.12
N ASP A 2 17.47 1.30 14.07
CA ASP A 2 17.52 0.35 12.95
C ASP A 2 17.08 1.10 11.68
N THR A 3 18.08 1.71 11.04
CA THR A 3 18.00 2.33 9.72
C THR A 3 17.32 1.40 8.71
N GLN A 4 17.39 0.09 8.93
CA GLN A 4 16.83 -0.95 8.07
C GLN A 4 15.30 -0.95 7.94
N PHE A 5 14.53 -0.59 8.97
CA PHE A 5 13.06 -0.63 8.86
C PHE A 5 12.55 0.46 7.91
N LEU A 6 12.94 1.71 8.21
CA LEU A 6 12.61 2.84 7.33
C LEU A 6 13.21 2.69 5.94
N TYR A 7 14.31 1.93 5.82
CA TYR A 7 14.95 1.66 4.55
C TYR A 7 14.06 0.85 3.61
N ILE A 8 13.39 -0.21 4.08
CA ILE A 8 12.51 -1.03 3.21
C ILE A 8 11.31 -0.20 2.74
N HIS A 9 10.61 0.47 3.66
CA HIS A 9 9.50 1.35 3.29
C HIS A 9 9.92 2.50 2.38
N ARG A 10 11.14 3.02 2.58
CA ARG A 10 11.73 4.00 1.67
C ARG A 10 11.94 3.44 0.28
N ILE A 11 12.53 2.26 0.13
CA ILE A 11 12.76 1.65 -1.20
C ILE A 11 11.42 1.49 -1.93
N ILE A 12 10.42 0.92 -1.25
CA ILE A 12 9.12 0.63 -1.85
C ILE A 12 8.41 1.94 -2.28
N LEU A 13 8.41 2.97 -1.44
CA LEU A 13 7.83 4.27 -1.79
C LEU A 13 8.61 5.00 -2.89
N VAL A 14 9.94 4.90 -2.92
CA VAL A 14 10.78 5.50 -3.98
C VAL A 14 10.51 4.82 -5.31
N ALA A 15 10.35 3.49 -5.33
CA ALA A 15 10.06 2.74 -6.55
C ALA A 15 8.76 3.19 -7.23
N VAL A 16 7.74 3.56 -6.44
CA VAL A 16 6.43 4.03 -6.92
C VAL A 16 6.38 5.56 -7.06
N GLY A 17 7.45 6.27 -6.70
CA GLY A 17 7.49 7.72 -6.72
C GLY A 17 6.68 8.40 -5.60
N LEU A 18 6.26 7.67 -4.56
CA LEU A 18 5.47 8.23 -3.44
C LEU A 18 6.33 8.66 -2.25
N TRP A 19 7.66 8.58 -2.36
CA TRP A 19 8.54 8.93 -1.25
C TRP A 19 8.46 10.43 -0.88
N PRO A 20 8.23 10.77 0.40
CA PRO A 20 7.94 12.14 0.81
C PRO A 20 9.14 13.10 0.85
N TYR A 21 10.38 12.60 0.75
CA TYR A 21 11.59 13.44 0.79
C TYR A 21 12.22 13.54 -0.59
N HIS A 22 12.70 14.73 -0.96
CA HIS A 22 13.39 15.00 -2.23
C HIS A 22 12.55 14.63 -3.47
N ARG A 23 11.50 15.41 -3.74
CA ARG A 23 10.74 15.33 -4.99
C ARG A 23 11.54 15.94 -6.13
N THR A 24 12.32 15.11 -6.81
CA THR A 24 13.06 15.50 -8.00
C THR A 24 12.14 15.54 -9.22
N MET A 25 12.64 16.10 -10.33
CA MET A 25 11.93 16.09 -11.63
C MET A 25 11.51 14.67 -12.05
N LEU A 26 12.31 13.66 -11.71
CA LEU A 26 12.02 12.25 -11.97
C LEU A 26 10.73 11.81 -11.28
N VAL A 27 10.48 12.23 -10.04
CA VAL A 27 9.28 11.85 -9.29
C VAL A 27 8.02 12.46 -9.93
N HIS A 28 8.11 13.72 -10.39
CA HIS A 28 7.02 14.35 -11.14
C HIS A 28 6.76 13.62 -12.46
N LEU A 29 7.80 13.23 -13.19
CA LEU A 29 7.67 12.45 -14.42
C LEU A 29 7.04 11.08 -14.16
N GLN A 30 7.45 10.36 -13.10
CA GLN A 30 6.83 9.10 -12.68
C GLN A 30 5.33 9.27 -12.41
N CYS A 31 4.96 10.31 -11.66
CA CYS A 31 3.56 10.64 -11.38
C CYS A 31 2.76 10.91 -12.66
N SER A 32 3.30 11.70 -13.59
CA SER A 32 2.66 11.98 -14.87
C SER A 32 2.48 10.70 -15.69
N VAL A 33 3.52 9.87 -15.80
CA VAL A 33 3.45 8.60 -16.54
C VAL A 33 2.40 7.67 -15.91
N PHE A 34 2.41 7.50 -14.59
CA PHE A 34 1.45 6.62 -13.91
C PHE A 34 0.00 7.09 -14.10
N SER A 35 -0.24 8.40 -14.00
CA SER A 35 -1.57 8.98 -14.21
C SER A 35 -2.04 8.77 -15.64
N ILE A 36 -1.18 9.05 -16.63
CA ILE A 36 -1.52 8.88 -18.05
C ILE A 36 -1.82 7.42 -18.36
N THR A 37 -1.01 6.49 -17.87
CA THR A 37 -1.21 5.05 -18.10
C THR A 37 -2.54 4.58 -17.51
N LEU A 38 -2.86 4.94 -16.26
CA LEU A 38 -4.14 4.57 -15.63
C LEU A 38 -5.34 5.20 -16.35
N ILE A 39 -5.27 6.49 -16.70
CA ILE A 39 -6.35 7.18 -17.42
C ILE A 39 -6.56 6.56 -18.81
N SER A 40 -5.49 6.32 -19.56
CA SER A 40 -5.58 5.70 -20.88
C SER A 40 -6.22 4.32 -20.83
N PHE A 41 -5.91 3.52 -19.81
CA PHE A 41 -6.53 2.22 -19.61
C PHE A 41 -8.03 2.31 -19.33
N ILE A 42 -8.45 3.23 -18.46
CA ILE A 42 -9.87 3.47 -18.19
C ILE A 42 -10.59 3.88 -19.47
N ILE A 43 -9.98 4.74 -20.30
CA ILE A 43 -10.54 5.11 -21.60
C ILE A 43 -10.71 3.88 -22.49
N PHE A 44 -9.67 3.07 -22.67
CA PHE A 44 -9.72 1.87 -23.54
C PHE A 44 -10.70 0.80 -23.04
N GLN A 45 -10.93 0.71 -21.73
CA GLN A 45 -12.00 -0.13 -21.19
C GLN A 45 -13.39 0.42 -21.53
N LEU A 46 -13.63 1.71 -21.29
CA LEU A 46 -14.93 2.33 -21.53
C LEU A 46 -15.29 2.39 -23.02
N THR A 47 -14.30 2.54 -23.91
CA THR A 47 -14.54 2.54 -25.37
C THR A 47 -15.05 1.20 -25.89
N THR A 48 -14.84 0.11 -25.16
CA THR A 48 -15.40 -1.22 -25.50
C THR A 48 -16.93 -1.22 -25.54
N PHE A 49 -17.60 -0.30 -24.82
CA PHE A 49 -19.05 -0.11 -24.91
C PHE A 49 -19.51 0.39 -26.29
N LEU A 50 -18.62 0.98 -27.08
CA LEU A 50 -18.97 1.51 -28.41
C LEU A 50 -18.94 0.42 -29.48
N THR A 51 -18.19 -0.66 -29.28
CA THR A 51 -17.93 -1.68 -30.31
C THR A 51 -18.61 -3.01 -30.03
N THR A 52 -18.98 -3.28 -28.78
CA THR A 52 -19.58 -4.56 -28.35
C THR A 52 -21.05 -4.38 -27.97
N GLU A 53 -21.90 -5.36 -28.30
CA GLU A 53 -23.28 -5.42 -27.82
C GLU A 53 -23.36 -5.50 -26.28
N TRP A 54 -24.37 -4.87 -25.71
CA TRP A 54 -24.49 -4.71 -24.26
C TRP A 54 -25.22 -5.88 -23.62
N THR A 55 -24.49 -6.75 -22.93
CA THR A 55 -25.07 -7.72 -21.97
C THR A 55 -24.83 -7.23 -20.54
N VAL A 56 -25.67 -7.66 -19.60
CA VAL A 56 -25.51 -7.29 -18.17
C VAL A 56 -24.15 -7.74 -17.65
N ASP A 57 -23.77 -8.99 -17.91
CA ASP A 57 -22.48 -9.55 -17.49
C ASP A 57 -21.30 -8.75 -18.07
N PHE A 58 -21.38 -8.34 -19.34
CA PHE A 58 -20.37 -7.52 -19.98
C PHE A 58 -20.25 -6.12 -19.35
N ILE A 59 -21.38 -5.48 -19.06
CA ILE A 59 -21.41 -4.18 -18.37
C ILE A 59 -20.78 -4.30 -16.98
N VAL A 60 -21.15 -5.34 -16.23
CA VAL A 60 -20.64 -5.58 -14.88
C VAL A 60 -19.14 -5.83 -14.88
N GLU A 61 -18.63 -6.64 -15.82
CA GLU A 61 -17.20 -6.92 -15.98
C GLU A 61 -16.39 -5.63 -16.22
N ILE A 62 -16.78 -4.86 -17.25
CA ILE A 62 -16.06 -3.63 -17.62
C ILE A 62 -16.11 -2.59 -16.49
N LEU A 63 -17.29 -2.38 -15.89
CA LEU A 63 -17.43 -1.42 -14.80
C LEU A 63 -16.63 -1.84 -13.56
N SER A 64 -16.62 -3.13 -13.22
CA SER A 64 -15.87 -3.64 -12.07
C SER A 64 -14.36 -3.39 -12.23
N ILE A 65 -13.80 -3.71 -13.40
CA ILE A 65 -12.37 -3.50 -13.69
C ILE A 65 -12.06 -2.00 -13.76
N SER A 66 -12.91 -1.19 -14.38
CA SER A 66 -12.71 0.26 -14.47
C SER A 66 -12.76 0.92 -13.09
N LEU A 67 -13.72 0.55 -12.25
CA LEU A 67 -13.82 1.06 -10.87
C LEU A 67 -12.61 0.66 -10.01
N PHE A 68 -12.08 -0.55 -10.18
CA PHE A 68 -10.85 -0.96 -9.49
C PHE A 68 -9.65 -0.09 -9.89
N ASN A 69 -9.54 0.27 -11.17
CA ASN A 69 -8.47 1.18 -11.63
C ASN A 69 -8.67 2.61 -11.13
N VAL A 70 -9.92 3.09 -11.06
CA VAL A 70 -10.25 4.38 -10.44
C VAL A 70 -9.86 4.39 -8.96
N LEU A 71 -10.13 3.31 -8.22
CA LEU A 71 -9.71 3.14 -6.84
C LEU A 71 -8.19 3.26 -6.69
N CYS A 72 -7.42 2.57 -7.55
CA CYS A 72 -5.96 2.65 -7.56
C CYS A 72 -5.47 4.07 -7.83
N ALA A 73 -6.11 4.77 -8.78
CA ALA A 73 -5.78 6.16 -9.11
C ALA A 73 -6.08 7.10 -7.93
N ILE A 74 -7.23 6.96 -7.26
CA ILE A 74 -7.58 7.76 -6.07
C ILE A 74 -6.57 7.52 -4.94
N LEU A 75 -6.21 6.26 -4.69
CA LEU A 75 -5.24 5.89 -3.66
C LEU A 75 -3.85 6.51 -3.94
N TYR A 76 -3.37 6.40 -5.18
CA TYR A 76 -2.11 7.00 -5.60
C TYR A 76 -2.12 8.53 -5.38
N ASN A 77 -3.16 9.19 -5.90
CA ASN A 77 -3.30 10.64 -5.83
C ASN A 77 -3.42 11.14 -4.38
N SER A 78 -4.13 10.41 -3.52
CA SER A 78 -4.23 10.78 -2.11
C SER A 78 -2.87 10.78 -1.40
N PHE A 79 -2.05 9.73 -1.58
CA PHE A 79 -0.69 9.71 -1.03
C PHE A 79 0.22 10.78 -1.64
N TRP A 80 0.04 11.04 -2.94
CA TRP A 80 0.78 12.09 -3.63
C TRP A 80 0.43 13.50 -3.11
N ILE A 81 -0.85 13.82 -2.95
CA ILE A 81 -1.32 15.12 -2.44
C ILE A 81 -0.95 15.26 -0.96
N ASN A 82 -1.23 14.23 -0.15
CA ASN A 82 -1.00 14.22 1.30
C ASN A 82 0.44 13.85 1.68
N THR A 83 1.40 14.05 0.79
CA THR A 83 2.81 13.69 1.06
C THR A 83 3.41 14.42 2.26
N HIS A 84 2.98 15.66 2.56
CA HIS A 84 3.39 16.35 3.78
C HIS A 84 2.94 15.61 5.06
N VAL A 85 1.79 14.94 5.02
CA VAL A 85 1.25 14.14 6.12
C VAL A 85 2.15 12.93 6.37
N VAL A 86 2.45 12.17 5.31
CA VAL A 86 3.37 11.01 5.36
C VAL A 86 4.74 11.43 5.89
N LYS A 87 5.27 12.57 5.42
CA LYS A 87 6.52 13.15 5.90
C LYS A 87 6.49 13.43 7.40
N ARG A 88 5.42 14.06 7.89
CA ARG A 88 5.27 14.44 9.30
C ARG A 88 5.14 13.21 10.19
N VAL A 89 4.37 12.19 9.78
CA VAL A 89 4.29 10.92 10.51
C VAL A 89 5.67 10.28 10.64
N LEU A 90 6.42 10.20 9.53
CA LEU A 90 7.77 9.63 9.54
C LEU A 90 8.71 10.41 10.48
N LYS A 91 8.69 11.74 10.40
CA LYS A 91 9.54 12.60 11.23
C LYS A 91 9.21 12.44 12.73
N ASN A 92 7.92 12.38 13.06
CA ASN A 92 7.49 12.18 14.45
C ASN A 92 7.91 10.81 14.98
N LEU A 93 7.77 9.74 14.18
CA LEU A 93 8.26 8.42 14.56
C LEU A 93 9.77 8.44 14.81
N GLN A 94 10.56 9.03 13.91
CA GLN A 94 12.01 9.15 14.09
C GLN A 94 12.38 9.93 15.36
N TYR A 95 11.69 11.04 15.62
CA TYR A 95 11.92 11.87 16.79
C TYR A 95 11.65 11.12 18.10
N ILE A 96 10.47 10.49 18.22
CA ILE A 96 10.12 9.71 19.41
C ILE A 96 11.14 8.59 19.64
N CYS A 97 11.54 7.89 18.58
CA CYS A 97 12.51 6.82 18.69
C CYS A 97 13.92 7.31 19.08
N SER A 98 14.29 8.54 18.73
CA SER A 98 15.59 9.12 19.08
C SER A 98 15.68 9.58 20.54
N ASP A 99 14.54 9.82 21.19
CA ASP A 99 14.49 10.24 22.60
C ASP A 99 14.55 9.05 23.58
N LEU A 100 14.32 7.82 23.09
CA LEU A 100 14.40 6.60 23.91
C LEU A 100 15.85 6.34 24.36
N LYS A 101 16.06 6.24 25.67
CA LYS A 101 17.37 5.98 26.30
C LYS A 101 17.45 4.63 27.02
N ASP A 102 16.32 4.07 27.41
CA ASP A 102 16.26 2.80 28.14
C ASP A 102 16.47 1.62 27.19
N GLU A 103 17.35 0.69 27.57
CA GLU A 103 17.73 -0.45 26.73
C GLU A 103 16.56 -1.41 26.47
N ASN A 104 15.66 -1.59 27.44
CA ASN A 104 14.49 -2.45 27.29
C ASN A 104 13.45 -1.79 26.37
N GLU A 105 13.27 -0.47 26.46
CA GLU A 105 12.40 0.27 25.53
C GLU A 105 12.91 0.17 24.10
N ILE A 106 14.23 0.30 23.92
CA ILE A 106 14.89 0.10 22.61
C ILE A 106 14.70 -1.34 22.12
N ALA A 107 14.82 -2.35 23.01
CA ALA A 107 14.61 -3.75 22.66
C ALA A 107 13.16 -4.03 22.24
N ILE A 108 12.16 -3.46 22.92
CA ILE A 108 10.75 -3.53 22.53
C ILE A 108 10.58 -2.95 21.13
N LEU A 109 11.09 -1.75 20.88
CA LEU A 109 10.96 -1.09 19.58
C LEU A 109 11.63 -1.91 18.46
N LYS A 110 12.82 -2.47 18.70
CA LYS A 110 13.52 -3.35 17.75
C LYS A 110 12.71 -4.60 17.42
N ARG A 111 12.06 -5.22 18.42
CA ARG A 111 11.17 -6.37 18.19
C ARG A 111 10.01 -6.02 17.24
N TYR A 112 9.34 -4.89 17.44
CA TYR A 112 8.27 -4.44 16.55
C TYR A 112 8.79 -4.06 15.16
N GLY A 113 9.96 -3.43 15.07
CA GLY A 113 10.61 -3.14 13.79
C GLY A 113 10.97 -4.40 13.00
N TYR A 114 11.43 -5.45 13.68
CA TYR A 114 11.68 -6.77 13.09
C TYR A 114 10.38 -7.42 12.59
N ILE A 115 9.31 -7.41 13.39
CA ILE A 115 7.98 -7.92 12.98
C ILE A 115 7.50 -7.20 11.73
N ALA A 116 7.55 -5.86 11.72
CA ALA A 116 7.12 -5.06 10.59
C ALA A 116 7.95 -5.35 9.32
N LYS A 117 9.26 -5.57 9.47
CA LYS A 117 10.15 -6.00 8.39
C LYS A 117 9.76 -7.38 7.84
N CYS A 118 9.58 -8.37 8.69
CA CYS A 118 9.18 -9.72 8.27
C CYS A 118 7.85 -9.72 7.53
N ILE A 119 6.85 -9.00 8.06
CA ILE A 119 5.54 -8.86 7.42
C ILE A 119 5.67 -8.15 6.06
N THR A 120 6.43 -7.05 5.99
CA THR A 120 6.64 -6.33 4.74
C THR A 120 7.31 -7.21 3.68
N ILE A 121 8.36 -7.96 4.06
CA ILE A 121 9.04 -8.90 3.16
C ILE A 121 8.07 -9.99 2.69
N GLY A 122 7.31 -10.60 3.62
CA GLY A 122 6.35 -11.64 3.31
C GLY A 122 5.26 -11.18 2.33
N ILE A 123 4.64 -10.02 2.58
CA ILE A 123 3.63 -9.44 1.69
C ILE A 123 4.23 -9.10 0.33
N THR A 124 5.44 -8.54 0.30
CA THR A 124 6.10 -8.17 -0.97
C THR A 124 6.43 -9.42 -1.79
N LEU A 125 6.99 -10.47 -1.19
CA LEU A 125 7.29 -11.73 -1.88
C LEU A 125 6.02 -12.40 -2.40
N PHE A 126 4.97 -12.46 -1.59
CA PHE A 126 3.67 -12.98 -2.01
C PHE A 126 3.12 -12.21 -3.21
N ALA A 127 3.15 -10.88 -3.16
CA ALA A 127 2.73 -10.04 -4.27
C ALA A 127 3.58 -10.27 -5.53
N MET A 128 4.92 -10.38 -5.41
CA MET A 128 5.80 -10.69 -6.53
C MET A 128 5.45 -12.03 -7.19
N CYS A 129 5.22 -13.09 -6.40
CA CYS A 129 4.80 -14.39 -6.92
C CYS A 129 3.44 -14.29 -7.63
N PHE A 130 2.48 -13.57 -7.05
CA PHE A 130 1.17 -13.36 -7.65
C PHE A 130 1.28 -12.62 -9.00
N PHE A 131 2.01 -11.50 -9.06
CA PHE A 131 2.23 -10.77 -10.32
C PHE A 131 2.95 -11.62 -11.37
N PHE A 132 3.92 -12.43 -10.96
CA PHE A 132 4.63 -13.33 -11.86
C PHE A 132 3.68 -14.36 -12.50
N ILE A 133 2.83 -15.01 -11.70
CA ILE A 133 1.83 -15.97 -12.19
C ILE A 133 0.86 -15.29 -13.16
N VAL A 134 0.28 -14.15 -12.79
CA VAL A 134 -0.67 -13.44 -13.65
C VAL A 134 -0.04 -12.99 -14.96
N THR A 135 1.23 -12.59 -14.93
CA THR A 135 1.98 -12.21 -16.14
C THR A 135 2.19 -13.41 -17.07
N LEU A 136 2.43 -14.62 -16.53
CA LEU A 136 2.63 -15.81 -17.35
C LEU A 136 1.35 -16.34 -18.00
N LEU A 137 0.19 -16.16 -17.37
CA LEU A 137 -1.10 -16.70 -17.85
C LEU A 137 -1.40 -16.41 -19.33
N PRO A 138 -1.34 -15.15 -19.83
CA PRO A 138 -1.62 -14.87 -21.24
C PRO A 138 -0.48 -15.29 -22.20
N ILE A 139 0.74 -15.49 -21.71
CA ILE A 139 1.91 -15.85 -22.52
C ILE A 139 2.00 -17.38 -22.73
N LEU A 140 1.64 -18.15 -21.70
CA LEU A 140 1.78 -19.62 -21.67
C LEU A 140 1.12 -20.32 -22.88
N PRO A 141 -0.14 -20.02 -23.23
CA PRO A 141 -0.82 -20.66 -24.37
C PRO A 141 -0.11 -20.40 -25.69
N ARG A 142 0.49 -19.22 -25.85
CA ARG A 142 1.20 -18.84 -27.07
C ARG A 142 2.55 -19.55 -27.22
N ILE A 143 3.27 -19.74 -26.12
CA ILE A 143 4.48 -20.56 -26.10
C ILE A 143 4.12 -22.00 -26.46
N PHE A 144 3.09 -22.56 -25.81
CA PHE A 144 2.64 -23.92 -26.11
C PHE A 144 2.17 -24.08 -27.55
N GLY A 145 1.47 -23.10 -28.15
CA GLY A 145 1.06 -23.15 -29.55
C GLY A 145 2.21 -23.11 -30.57
N ILE A 146 3.38 -22.55 -30.20
CA ILE A 146 4.59 -22.59 -31.05
C ILE A 146 5.29 -23.95 -30.96
N PHE A 147 5.37 -24.53 -29.76
CA PHE A 147 6.14 -25.77 -29.52
C PHE A 147 5.32 -27.05 -29.74
N PHE A 148 4.04 -27.01 -29.43
CA PHE A 148 3.08 -28.07 -29.67
C PHE A 148 2.11 -27.55 -30.73
N LEU A 149 1.98 -28.25 -31.86
CA LEU A 149 1.02 -28.00 -32.95
C LEU A 149 -0.44 -28.21 -32.46
N VAL A 150 -0.84 -27.47 -31.43
CA VAL A 150 -2.19 -27.48 -30.86
C VAL A 150 -3.08 -26.72 -31.83
N ASN A 151 -4.17 -27.38 -32.25
CA ASN A 151 -5.18 -26.95 -33.22
C ASN A 151 -5.26 -25.43 -33.43
N GLU A 152 -5.04 -24.99 -34.67
CA GLU A 152 -5.06 -23.59 -35.13
C GLU A 152 -6.45 -22.91 -35.04
N SER A 153 -7.46 -23.58 -34.49
CA SER A 153 -8.84 -23.08 -34.50
C SER A 153 -9.17 -22.05 -33.41
N GLU A 154 -8.28 -21.77 -32.45
CA GLU A 154 -8.61 -20.86 -31.33
C GLU A 154 -7.43 -20.02 -30.77
N PRO A 155 -6.52 -19.43 -31.57
CA PRO A 155 -5.16 -19.26 -31.06
C PRO A 155 -4.84 -17.93 -30.35
N TYR A 156 -5.68 -16.88 -30.38
CA TYR A 156 -5.17 -15.53 -30.03
C TYR A 156 -6.03 -14.69 -29.09
N ARG A 157 -7.22 -15.16 -28.69
CA ARG A 157 -8.16 -14.39 -27.86
C ARG A 157 -8.05 -14.70 -26.36
N ASN A 158 -6.83 -14.78 -25.84
CA ASN A 158 -6.56 -15.10 -24.44
C ASN A 158 -6.10 -13.90 -23.60
N ILE A 159 -6.47 -12.69 -24.01
CA ILE A 159 -6.44 -11.53 -23.12
C ILE A 159 -7.73 -11.58 -22.30
N TYR A 160 -7.62 -12.02 -21.05
CA TYR A 160 -8.75 -12.14 -20.11
C TYR A 160 -9.43 -10.79 -19.77
N ILE A 161 -8.83 -9.66 -20.19
CA ILE A 161 -9.35 -8.32 -19.96
C ILE A 161 -9.81 -7.76 -21.29
N ARG A 162 -11.11 -7.49 -21.44
CA ARG A 162 -11.62 -6.84 -22.66
C ARG A 162 -11.28 -5.35 -22.68
N THR A 163 -10.66 -4.92 -23.77
CA THR A 163 -10.26 -3.54 -24.04
C THR A 163 -10.35 -3.27 -25.53
N GLU A 164 -10.80 -2.08 -25.91
CA GLU A 164 -10.89 -1.68 -27.32
C GLU A 164 -9.87 -0.57 -27.62
N TYR A 165 -8.79 -0.93 -28.34
CA TYR A 165 -7.72 0.00 -28.74
C TYR A 165 -7.91 0.60 -30.13
N PHE A 166 -8.94 0.20 -30.90
CA PHE A 166 -9.18 0.61 -32.28
C PHE A 166 -7.99 0.35 -33.22
N VAL A 167 -7.23 -0.71 -32.94
CA VAL A 167 -6.13 -1.21 -33.77
C VAL A 167 -6.30 -2.71 -33.97
N ASP A 168 -5.64 -3.26 -34.99
CA ASP A 168 -5.59 -4.70 -35.21
C ASP A 168 -4.92 -5.42 -34.01
N GLU A 169 -5.73 -6.17 -33.26
CA GLU A 169 -5.30 -6.83 -32.03
C GLU A 169 -4.20 -7.86 -32.27
N GLU A 170 -4.25 -8.61 -33.38
CA GLU A 170 -3.27 -9.65 -33.70
C GLU A 170 -1.92 -9.02 -34.05
N LYS A 171 -1.94 -7.97 -34.87
CA LYS A 171 -0.74 -7.25 -35.29
C LYS A 171 -0.07 -6.50 -34.14
N TYR A 172 -0.84 -5.91 -33.23
CA TYR A 172 -0.33 -5.08 -32.13
C TYR A 172 -0.38 -5.75 -30.75
N PHE A 173 -0.62 -7.07 -30.70
CA PHE A 173 -0.77 -7.85 -29.48
C PHE A 173 0.27 -7.52 -28.40
N TYR A 174 1.56 -7.48 -28.74
CA TYR A 174 2.63 -7.25 -27.77
C TYR A 174 2.61 -5.84 -27.18
N PHE A 175 2.16 -4.83 -27.95
CA PHE A 175 2.02 -3.47 -27.45
C PHE A 175 0.81 -3.34 -26.52
N ILE A 176 -0.31 -3.98 -26.86
CA ILE A 176 -1.50 -4.05 -25.99
C ILE A 176 -1.12 -4.74 -24.68
N LEU A 177 -0.48 -5.91 -24.76
CA LEU A 177 -0.04 -6.67 -23.59
C LEU A 177 0.94 -5.87 -22.72
N LEU A 178 1.88 -5.13 -23.33
CA LEU A 178 2.80 -4.25 -22.60
C LEU A 178 2.04 -3.15 -21.83
N HIS A 179 1.03 -2.53 -22.44
CA HIS A 179 0.21 -1.52 -21.78
C HIS A 179 -0.58 -2.12 -20.61
N LEU A 180 -1.21 -3.28 -20.80
CA LEU A 180 -1.92 -4.01 -19.74
C LEU A 180 -1.01 -4.35 -18.56
N TYR A 181 0.21 -4.83 -18.82
CA TYR A 181 1.18 -5.06 -17.75
C TYR A 181 1.61 -3.78 -17.08
N ALA A 182 1.87 -2.70 -17.82
CA ALA A 182 2.23 -1.42 -17.23
C ALA A 182 1.14 -0.95 -16.24
N VAL A 183 -0.13 -1.02 -16.65
CA VAL A 183 -1.29 -0.70 -15.79
C VAL A 183 -1.31 -1.60 -14.55
N GLN A 184 -1.20 -2.91 -14.73
CA GLN A 184 -1.25 -3.88 -13.64
C GLN A 184 -0.12 -3.67 -12.61
N TYR A 185 1.12 -3.47 -13.07
CA TYR A 185 2.27 -3.24 -12.20
C TYR A 185 2.20 -1.88 -11.50
N ILE A 186 1.68 -0.84 -12.16
CA ILE A 186 1.49 0.49 -11.55
C ILE A 186 0.40 0.43 -10.47
N ALA A 187 -0.78 -0.11 -10.79
CA ALA A 187 -1.90 -0.26 -9.87
C ALA A 187 -1.50 -1.14 -8.67
N GLY A 188 -0.94 -2.32 -8.97
CA GLY A 188 -0.48 -3.28 -7.99
C GLY A 188 0.64 -2.77 -7.09
N GLY A 189 1.66 -2.15 -7.68
CA GLY A 189 2.76 -1.53 -6.96
C GLY A 189 2.30 -0.41 -6.04
N THR A 190 1.33 0.40 -6.47
CA THR A 190 0.72 1.45 -5.65
C THR A 190 0.03 0.88 -4.42
N ILE A 191 -0.85 -0.10 -4.59
CA ILE A 191 -1.53 -0.75 -3.47
C ILE A 191 -0.50 -1.34 -2.51
N LEU A 192 0.44 -2.15 -3.04
CA LEU A 192 1.47 -2.77 -2.23
C LEU A 192 2.28 -1.75 -1.42
N ALA A 193 2.73 -0.66 -2.06
CA ALA A 193 3.52 0.37 -1.41
C ALA A 193 2.77 1.09 -0.29
N THR A 194 1.56 1.57 -0.59
CA THR A 194 0.74 2.30 0.37
C THR A 194 0.33 1.43 1.56
N GLN A 195 -0.12 0.20 1.32
CA GLN A 195 -0.60 -0.72 2.37
C GLN A 195 0.53 -1.20 3.27
N THR A 196 1.70 -1.58 2.71
CA THR A 196 2.84 -2.02 3.52
C THR A 196 3.40 -0.91 4.42
N VAL A 197 3.42 0.34 3.93
CA VAL A 197 3.84 1.50 4.71
C VAL A 197 2.86 1.80 5.84
N MET A 198 1.56 1.81 5.54
CA MET A 198 0.52 2.05 6.53
C MET A 198 0.55 0.98 7.63
N LEU A 199 0.63 -0.29 7.25
CA LEU A 199 0.76 -1.41 8.20
C LEU A 199 2.03 -1.27 9.05
N GLY A 200 3.14 -0.87 8.43
CA GLY A 200 4.37 -0.51 9.10
C GLY A 200 4.18 0.52 10.21
N TYR A 201 3.51 1.63 9.90
CA TYR A 201 3.22 2.68 10.89
C TYR A 201 2.39 2.16 12.06
N PHE A 202 1.35 1.37 11.79
CA PHE A 202 0.52 0.78 12.85
C PHE A 202 1.31 -0.16 13.76
N ILE A 203 2.16 -1.03 13.19
CA ILE A 203 3.01 -1.92 13.99
C ILE A 203 3.96 -1.10 14.87
N HIS A 204 4.49 0.01 14.38
CA HIS A 204 5.32 0.91 15.19
C HIS A 204 4.53 1.62 16.28
N PHE A 205 3.31 2.08 16.00
CA PHE A 205 2.45 2.67 17.03
C PHE A 205 2.13 1.65 18.14
N CYS A 206 1.88 0.39 17.79
CA CYS A 206 1.76 -0.69 18.77
C CYS A 206 3.01 -0.85 19.63
N GLY A 207 4.21 -0.74 19.04
CA GLY A 207 5.48 -0.75 19.78
C GLY A 207 5.59 0.41 20.77
N LEU A 208 5.19 1.63 20.38
CA LEU A 208 5.17 2.80 21.27
C LEU A 208 4.15 2.66 22.41
N PHE A 209 2.98 2.08 22.14
CA PHE A 209 2.02 1.77 23.20
C PHE A 209 2.54 0.70 24.16
N ASN A 210 3.28 -0.29 23.65
CA ASN A 210 3.91 -1.29 24.52
C ASN A 210 5.01 -0.68 25.41
N ILE A 211 5.77 0.31 24.90
CA ILE A 211 6.71 1.09 25.72
C ILE A 211 5.96 1.86 26.82
N ALA A 212 4.84 2.51 26.50
CA ALA A 212 4.03 3.18 27.51
C ALA A 212 3.53 2.19 28.58
N SER A 213 3.06 1.00 28.17
CA SER A 213 2.65 -0.07 29.09
C SER A 213 3.80 -0.52 30.00
N TYR A 214 5.00 -0.73 29.42
CA TYR A 214 6.20 -1.11 30.16
C TYR A 214 6.58 -0.08 31.23
N ARG A 215 6.52 1.22 30.90
CA ARG A 215 6.78 2.30 31.88
C ARG A 215 5.77 2.29 33.03
N ILE A 216 4.51 1.99 32.76
CA ILE A 216 3.45 1.87 33.78
C ILE A 216 3.73 0.65 34.68
N GLU A 217 4.04 -0.50 34.09
CA GLU A 217 4.36 -1.72 34.85
C GLU A 217 5.55 -1.51 35.79
N GLN A 218 6.62 -0.85 35.30
CA GLN A 218 7.74 -0.48 36.15
C GLN A 218 7.37 0.49 37.28
N ALA A 219 6.43 1.41 37.04
CA ALA A 219 5.95 2.34 38.05
C ALA A 219 5.14 1.62 39.14
N MET A 220 4.30 0.65 38.74
CA MET A 220 3.53 -0.19 39.66
C MET A 220 4.44 -1.05 40.55
N ARG A 221 5.47 -1.69 39.98
CA ARG A 221 6.45 -2.46 40.77
C ARG A 221 7.15 -1.62 41.84
N ILE A 222 7.55 -0.40 41.50
CA ILE A 222 8.15 0.52 42.47
C ILE A 222 7.12 0.92 43.53
N SER A 223 5.86 1.12 43.14
CA SER A 223 4.74 1.47 44.03
C SER A 223 4.46 0.38 45.08
N ASP A 224 4.52 -0.90 44.68
CA ASP A 224 4.27 -2.03 45.58
C ASP A 224 5.40 -2.20 46.62
N GLU A 225 6.59 -1.68 46.35
CA GLU A 225 7.76 -1.71 47.24
C GLU A 225 7.86 -0.46 48.18
N VAL A 226 6.89 0.47 48.18
CA VAL A 226 7.08 1.80 48.78
C VAL A 226 6.92 1.87 50.31
N THR A 227 7.92 2.50 50.94
CA THR A 227 7.86 3.10 52.30
C THR A 227 8.35 4.58 52.38
N ASN A 228 8.83 5.22 51.29
CA ASN A 228 9.40 6.59 51.34
C ASN A 228 9.13 7.48 50.09
N ARG A 229 9.17 8.81 50.28
CA ARG A 229 8.86 9.92 49.34
C ARG A 229 9.70 9.95 48.05
N MET A 230 10.92 9.42 48.07
CA MET A 230 11.80 9.36 46.88
C MET A 230 11.24 8.41 45.81
N ASN A 231 10.63 7.29 46.23
CA ASN A 231 10.02 6.32 45.33
C ASN A 231 8.75 6.88 44.68
N THR A 232 7.94 7.65 45.42
CA THR A 232 6.74 8.34 44.88
C THR A 232 7.09 9.25 43.71
N ARG A 233 8.14 10.08 43.83
CA ARG A 233 8.58 10.98 42.74
C ARG A 233 9.05 10.21 41.50
N GLN A 234 9.63 9.03 41.69
CA GLN A 234 10.08 8.17 40.59
C GLN A 234 8.89 7.51 39.86
N VAL A 235 7.88 7.05 40.62
CA VAL A 235 6.60 6.55 40.09
C VAL A 235 5.91 7.63 39.26
N ASP A 236 5.75 8.83 39.81
CA ASP A 236 5.13 9.97 39.11
C ASP A 236 5.84 10.29 37.80
N LYS A 237 7.18 10.29 37.81
CA LYS A 237 7.98 10.55 36.60
C LYS A 237 7.75 9.48 35.53
N LYS A 238 7.74 8.20 35.90
CA LYS A 238 7.52 7.08 34.96
C LYS A 238 6.10 7.13 34.37
N ILE A 239 5.09 7.36 35.19
CA ILE A 239 3.69 7.51 34.74
C ILE A 239 3.56 8.72 33.80
N SER A 240 4.14 9.87 34.16
CA SER A 240 4.14 11.06 33.32
C SER A 240 4.76 10.80 31.94
N HIS A 241 5.92 10.13 31.91
CA HIS A 241 6.59 9.75 30.67
C HIS A 241 5.82 8.70 29.85
N ALA A 242 5.08 7.79 30.49
CA ALA A 242 4.20 6.84 29.81
C ALA A 242 3.02 7.55 29.13
N VAL A 243 2.36 8.45 29.88
CA VAL A 243 1.24 9.26 29.38
C VAL A 243 1.69 10.15 28.21
N ASP A 244 2.89 10.72 28.29
CA ASP A 244 3.42 11.57 27.22
C ASP A 244 3.65 10.80 25.90
N ILE A 245 4.27 9.61 25.94
CA ILE A 245 4.40 8.75 24.76
C ILE A 245 3.04 8.35 24.22
N HIS A 246 2.12 7.94 25.09
CA HIS A 246 0.77 7.52 24.68
C HIS A 246 0.02 8.67 23.99
N ARG A 247 -0.01 9.87 24.59
CA ARG A 247 -0.66 11.05 24.01
C ARG A 247 0.00 11.48 22.70
N THR A 248 1.32 11.51 22.65
CA THR A 248 2.06 11.88 21.44
C THR A 248 1.76 10.89 20.31
N THR A 249 1.78 9.58 20.59
CA THR A 249 1.45 8.54 19.62
C THR A 249 0.03 8.69 19.08
N LEU A 250 -0.96 8.88 19.97
CA LEU A 250 -2.35 9.13 19.56
C LEU A 250 -2.51 10.41 18.73
N LYS A 251 -1.76 11.47 19.03
CA LYS A 251 -1.78 12.70 18.24
C LYS A 251 -1.29 12.46 16.82
N VAL A 252 -0.25 11.63 16.64
CA VAL A 252 0.24 11.24 15.29
C VAL A 252 -0.79 10.40 14.55
N ILE A 253 -1.40 9.41 15.21
CA ILE A 253 -2.45 8.56 14.61
C ILE A 253 -3.65 9.41 14.18
N LYS A 254 -4.17 10.26 15.07
CA LYS A 254 -5.32 11.14 14.76
C LYS A 254 -4.99 12.09 13.62
N PHE A 255 -3.79 12.66 13.60
CA PHE A 255 -3.35 13.50 12.49
C PHE A 255 -3.31 12.73 11.17
N TYR A 256 -2.81 11.50 11.15
CA TYR A 256 -2.83 10.67 9.96
C TYR A 256 -4.26 10.35 9.50
N LEU A 257 -5.10 9.84 10.40
CA LEU A 257 -6.48 9.45 10.09
C LEU A 257 -7.28 10.63 9.55
N TYR A 258 -7.22 11.80 10.19
CA TYR A 258 -7.95 12.99 9.77
C TYR A 258 -7.61 13.44 8.34
N ASN A 259 -6.32 13.38 7.95
CA ASN A 259 -5.93 13.82 6.60
C ASN A 259 -6.26 12.80 5.50
N PHE A 260 -6.52 11.54 5.86
CA PHE A 260 -6.89 10.50 4.91
C PHE A 260 -8.36 10.06 5.04
N GLU A 261 -9.14 10.65 5.96
CA GLU A 261 -10.51 10.23 6.29
C GLU A 261 -11.41 10.19 5.05
N ASP A 262 -11.48 11.30 4.31
CA ASP A 262 -12.27 11.39 3.08
C ASP A 262 -11.83 10.38 2.03
N THR A 263 -10.51 10.17 1.91
CA THR A 263 -9.97 9.18 0.96
C THR A 263 -10.40 7.77 1.36
N TRP A 264 -10.25 7.39 2.63
CA TRP A 264 -10.62 6.06 3.10
C TRP A 264 -12.11 5.82 2.97
N PHE A 265 -12.94 6.82 3.27
CA PHE A 265 -14.38 6.74 3.09
C PHE A 265 -14.73 6.46 1.62
N LEU A 266 -14.18 7.23 0.69
CA LEU A 266 -14.39 7.03 -0.75
C LEU A 266 -13.90 5.66 -1.23
N LEU A 267 -12.71 5.24 -0.79
CA LEU A 267 -12.15 3.93 -1.14
C LEU A 267 -13.05 2.80 -0.62
N ILE A 268 -13.56 2.88 0.61
CA ILE A 268 -14.46 1.86 1.17
C ILE A 268 -15.75 1.76 0.35
N VAL A 269 -16.36 2.89 0.00
CA VAL A 269 -17.57 2.91 -0.84
C VAL A 269 -17.30 2.26 -2.20
N LEU A 270 -16.20 2.62 -2.86
CA LEU A 270 -15.83 2.05 -4.16
C LEU A 270 -15.53 0.55 -4.08
N VAL A 271 -14.84 0.09 -3.02
CA VAL A 271 -14.60 -1.34 -2.78
C VAL A 271 -15.92 -2.10 -2.64
N VAL A 272 -16.87 -1.58 -1.86
CA VAL A 272 -18.17 -2.22 -1.67
C VAL A 272 -18.94 -2.32 -2.99
N ILE A 273 -18.91 -1.26 -3.81
CA ILE A 273 -19.53 -1.28 -5.14
C ILE A 273 -18.85 -2.31 -6.05
N CYS A 274 -17.51 -2.30 -6.14
CA CYS A 274 -16.75 -3.27 -6.93
C CYS A 274 -17.05 -4.71 -6.52
N LEU A 275 -17.02 -5.01 -5.22
CA LEU A 275 -17.30 -6.36 -4.71
C LEU A 275 -18.74 -6.79 -4.98
N SER A 276 -19.70 -5.87 -4.85
CA SER A 276 -21.10 -6.15 -5.15
C SER A 276 -21.28 -6.48 -6.64
N LEU A 277 -20.70 -5.67 -7.52
CA LEU A 277 -20.72 -5.94 -8.97
C LEU A 277 -20.13 -7.32 -9.28
N HIS A 278 -18.99 -7.67 -8.69
CA HIS A 278 -18.34 -8.97 -8.91
C HIS A 278 -19.11 -10.18 -8.34
N LEU A 279 -19.99 -9.96 -7.36
CA LEU A 279 -20.82 -11.01 -6.76
C LEU A 279 -22.13 -11.25 -7.52
N PHE A 280 -22.61 -10.25 -8.27
CA PHE A 280 -23.93 -10.27 -8.91
C PHE A 280 -23.89 -10.31 -10.44
N GLY A 281 -22.72 -10.17 -11.08
CA GLY A 281 -22.51 -10.50 -12.50
C GLY A 281 -21.45 -11.58 -12.63
#